data_AF-A0A815B561-F1
#
_entry.id   AF-A0A815B561-F1
#
_cell.length_a   1.000
_cell.length_b   1.000
_cell.length_c   1.000
_cell.angle_alpha   90.00
_cell.angle_beta   90.00
_cell.angle_gamma   90.00
#
_symmetry.space_group_name_H-M   'P 1'
#
loop_
_entity.id
_entity.type
_entity.pdbx_description
1 polymer ?
#
loop_
_entity_poly.entity_id
_entity_poly.type
_entity_poly.pdbx_seq_one_letter_code
_entity_poly.pdbx_strand_id
1 'polypeptide(L)'
;MATYTKIFLKFPYKFWNNTQFTLYADRCTRGYYPIWQSLSEAGFFPNSNITFVTIVTDQSYIVEAKSNNQTLNEIMSVLRSMYGRNVPQPDEFYYYRWTEDPFHRGSYSNWPAGVSQYQHQNLQAPIQRLYFAGEAYSSQYYGFLQGAYTTGQNTAEAVIRCIRRKCRRASAVNHQEYSCSRQNRHS
;
A
#
# COMPACT_ATOMS: atom_id res chain seq x y z
N MET A 1 2.59 -1.78 -8.17
CA MET A 1 2.26 -1.72 -6.73
C MET A 1 1.06 -0.82 -6.53
N ALA A 2 0.29 -1.02 -5.47
CA ALA A 2 -0.67 0.00 -5.04
C ALA A 2 0.06 1.12 -4.30
N THR A 3 -0.58 2.30 -4.24
CA THR A 3 -0.09 3.45 -3.47
C THR A 3 -1.18 3.92 -2.51
N TYR A 4 -0.78 4.08 -1.25
CA TYR A 4 -1.59 4.52 -0.12
C TYR A 4 -0.77 5.53 0.67
N THR A 5 -1.20 6.78 0.68
CA THR A 5 -0.45 7.92 1.22
C THR A 5 -1.18 8.46 2.44
N LYS A 6 -0.47 8.61 3.56
CA LYS A 6 -0.97 9.29 4.76
C LYS A 6 -0.25 10.62 4.92
N ILE A 7 -1.03 11.70 5.06
CA ILE A 7 -0.50 13.04 5.23
C ILE A 7 -0.86 13.58 6.60
N PHE A 8 0.16 13.87 7.39
CA PHE A 8 0.03 14.27 8.79
C PHE A 8 0.18 15.79 8.91
N LEU A 9 -0.71 16.38 9.71
CA LEU A 9 -0.71 17.80 10.03
C LEU A 9 -0.83 17.97 11.54
N LYS A 10 0.13 18.68 12.14
CA LYS A 10 0.09 19.09 13.54
C LYS A 10 -0.32 20.55 13.62
N PHE A 11 -1.29 20.86 14.47
CA PHE A 11 -1.83 22.21 14.65
C PHE A 11 -1.58 22.76 16.05
N PRO A 12 -1.64 24.09 16.24
CA PRO A 12 -1.48 24.69 17.55
C PRO A 12 -2.61 24.30 18.53
N TYR A 13 -3.80 24.00 18.01
CA TYR A 13 -4.93 23.49 18.78
C TYR A 13 -5.85 22.62 17.90
N LYS A 14 -6.58 21.71 18.55
CA LYS A 14 -7.63 20.92 17.90
C LYS A 14 -8.84 21.80 17.58
N PHE A 15 -9.21 21.90 16.30
CA PHE A 15 -10.39 22.63 15.82
C PHE A 15 -11.49 21.71 15.25
N TRP A 16 -11.22 20.41 15.13
CA TRP A 16 -12.15 19.41 14.61
C TRP A 16 -12.90 18.67 15.74
N ASN A 17 -13.98 17.99 15.37
CA ASN A 17 -14.85 17.26 16.31
C ASN A 17 -14.14 16.05 16.95
N ASN A 18 -14.65 15.60 18.10
CA ASN A 18 -14.20 14.38 18.80
C ASN A 18 -14.73 13.11 18.11
N THR A 19 -14.31 12.89 16.86
CA THR A 19 -14.69 11.74 16.04
C THR A 19 -13.45 11.05 15.50
N GLN A 20 -13.45 9.72 15.51
CA GLN A 20 -12.34 8.93 14.99
C GLN A 20 -12.12 9.13 13.48
N PHE A 21 -13.21 9.29 12.73
CA PHE A 21 -13.19 9.51 11.28
C PHE A 21 -14.04 10.73 10.91
N THR A 22 -13.58 11.50 9.94
CA THR A 22 -14.37 12.51 9.25
C THR A 22 -14.24 12.31 7.74
N LEU A 23 -15.36 12.41 7.03
CA LEU A 23 -15.41 12.25 5.58
C LEU A 23 -15.57 13.60 4.90
N TYR A 24 -14.79 13.83 3.86
CA TYR A 24 -14.94 14.95 2.93
C TYR A 24 -15.36 14.40 1.57
N ALA A 25 -16.47 14.90 1.05
CA ALA A 25 -17.00 14.54 -0.25
C ALA A 25 -16.82 15.72 -1.20
N ASP A 26 -15.75 15.69 -2.00
CA ASP A 26 -15.57 16.66 -3.08
C ASP A 26 -16.67 16.50 -4.12
N ARG A 27 -17.11 17.63 -4.70
CA ARG A 27 -18.24 17.66 -5.65
C ARG A 27 -17.90 17.07 -7.01
N CYS A 28 -16.63 17.10 -7.40
CA CYS A 28 -16.21 16.81 -8.78
C CYS A 28 -15.16 15.70 -8.88
N THR A 29 -14.37 15.51 -7.83
CA THR A 29 -13.14 14.70 -7.86
C THR A 29 -13.21 13.59 -6.82
N ARG A 30 -13.45 12.37 -7.27
CA ARG A 30 -13.40 11.19 -6.40
C ARG A 30 -12.02 11.04 -5.77
N GLY A 31 -11.99 10.81 -4.46
CA GLY A 31 -10.74 10.54 -3.73
C GLY A 31 -9.93 11.79 -3.37
N TYR A 32 -10.48 12.99 -3.58
CA TYR A 32 -9.83 14.24 -3.23
C TYR A 32 -9.90 14.48 -1.71
N TYR A 33 -8.80 14.19 -1.01
CA TYR A 33 -8.64 14.29 0.45
C TYR A 33 -9.84 13.79 1.29
N PRO A 34 -10.29 12.53 1.12
CA PRO A 34 -11.64 12.13 1.51
C PRO A 34 -11.78 11.64 2.95
N ILE A 35 -10.75 11.01 3.53
CA ILE A 35 -10.85 10.31 4.82
C ILE A 35 -9.84 10.92 5.78
N TRP A 36 -10.36 11.58 6.81
CA TRP A 36 -9.60 12.25 7.86
C TRP A 36 -9.70 11.46 9.16
N GLN A 37 -8.61 11.42 9.91
CA GLN A 37 -8.53 10.73 11.20
C GLN A 37 -7.76 11.57 12.20
N SER A 38 -8.30 11.65 13.42
CA SER A 38 -7.70 12.35 14.55
C SER A 38 -6.78 11.41 15.31
N LEU A 39 -5.51 11.79 15.49
CA LEU A 39 -4.62 11.13 16.45
C LEU A 39 -4.81 11.68 17.87
N SER A 40 -5.50 12.81 18.04
CA SER A 40 -5.76 13.41 19.35
C SER A 40 -6.76 12.64 20.22
N GLU A 41 -7.45 11.62 19.69
CA GLU A 41 -8.43 10.85 20.46
C GLU A 41 -7.77 9.88 21.46
N ALA A 42 -8.52 9.50 22.49
CA ALA A 42 -8.08 8.51 23.48
C ALA A 42 -7.72 7.17 22.79
N GLY A 43 -6.63 6.54 23.25
CA GLY A 43 -6.11 5.29 22.66
C GLY A 43 -5.20 5.48 21.43
N PHE A 44 -5.05 6.71 20.93
CA PHE A 44 -4.06 7.06 19.91
C PHE A 44 -2.93 7.88 20.53
N PHE A 45 -2.88 9.19 20.25
CA PHE A 45 -1.89 10.10 20.80
C PHE A 45 -2.59 11.36 21.36
N PRO A 46 -3.15 11.26 22.58
CA PRO A 46 -3.96 12.32 23.18
C PRO A 46 -3.22 13.66 23.26
N ASN A 47 -3.95 14.76 23.08
CA ASN A 47 -3.41 16.13 23.11
C ASN A 47 -2.30 16.43 22.08
N SER A 48 -2.14 15.58 21.06
CA SER A 48 -1.13 15.78 20.02
C SER A 48 -1.47 16.92 19.05
N ASN A 49 -2.76 17.26 18.92
CA ASN A 49 -3.28 18.15 17.89
C ASN A 49 -2.87 17.70 16.48
N ILE A 50 -2.77 16.39 16.27
CA ILE A 50 -2.44 15.80 14.97
C ILE A 50 -3.71 15.22 14.34
N THR A 51 -3.96 15.61 13.10
CA THR A 51 -4.90 14.94 12.20
C THR A 51 -4.13 14.46 10.98
N PHE A 52 -4.65 13.42 10.32
CA PHE A 52 -4.10 12.99 9.05
C PHE A 52 -5.20 12.66 8.06
N VAL A 53 -4.87 12.84 6.79
CA VAL A 53 -5.72 12.44 5.66
C VAL A 53 -5.10 11.24 4.95
N THR A 54 -5.96 10.29 4.59
CA THR A 54 -5.60 9.14 3.77
C THR A 54 -5.99 9.40 2.33
N ILE A 55 -5.05 9.18 1.42
CA ILE A 55 -5.23 9.29 -0.02
C ILE A 55 -4.82 7.94 -0.64
N VAL A 56 -5.53 7.54 -1.69
CA VAL A 56 -5.33 6.25 -2.35
C VAL A 56 -5.39 6.43 -3.86
N THR A 57 -4.94 5.40 -4.59
CA THR A 57 -5.07 5.27 -6.06
C THR A 57 -4.50 6.49 -6.80
N ASP A 58 -5.14 6.95 -7.88
CA ASP A 58 -4.65 8.05 -8.72
C ASP A 58 -4.33 9.33 -7.95
N GLN A 59 -5.10 9.64 -6.90
CA GLN A 59 -4.88 10.84 -6.09
C GLN A 59 -3.58 10.74 -5.27
N SER A 60 -3.18 9.53 -4.84
CA SER A 60 -1.88 9.33 -4.20
C SER A 60 -0.72 9.65 -5.14
N TYR A 61 -0.76 9.13 -6.38
CA TYR A 61 0.26 9.43 -7.39
C TYR A 61 0.34 10.94 -7.69
N ILE A 62 -0.82 11.59 -7.83
CA ILE A 62 -0.90 13.04 -8.08
C ILE A 62 -0.28 13.83 -6.92
N VAL A 63 -0.57 13.46 -5.67
CA VAL A 63 -0.10 14.19 -4.48
C VAL A 63 1.38 13.95 -4.19
N GLU A 64 1.88 12.73 -4.43
CA GLU A 64 3.30 12.43 -4.27
C GLU A 64 4.16 13.16 -5.31
N ALA A 65 3.65 13.39 -6.52
CA ALA A 65 4.31 14.17 -7.57
C ALA A 65 4.31 15.71 -7.34
N LYS A 66 3.52 16.22 -6.38
CA LYS A 66 3.45 17.65 -6.05
C LYS A 66 4.51 18.07 -5.05
N SER A 67 4.86 19.36 -5.07
CA SER A 67 5.63 19.97 -3.98
C SER A 67 4.82 20.02 -2.69
N ASN A 68 5.51 20.04 -1.55
CA ASN A 68 4.86 20.12 -0.23
C ASN A 68 3.92 21.34 -0.12
N ASN A 69 4.33 22.49 -0.67
CA ASN A 69 3.54 23.72 -0.61
C ASN A 69 2.23 23.60 -1.41
N GLN A 70 2.25 22.97 -2.58
CA GLN A 70 1.04 22.76 -3.38
C GLN A 70 0.05 21.84 -2.65
N THR A 71 0.54 20.69 -2.15
CA THR A 71 -0.28 19.74 -1.38
C THR A 71 -0.84 20.37 -0.11
N LEU A 72 -0.03 21.13 0.63
CA LEU A 72 -0.46 21.82 1.84
C LEU A 72 -1.55 22.85 1.54
N ASN A 73 -1.39 23.66 0.48
CA ASN A 73 -2.40 24.64 0.09
C ASN A 73 -3.76 24.00 -0.25
N GLU A 74 -3.75 22.86 -0.97
CA GLU A 74 -4.95 22.10 -1.28
C GLU A 74 -5.63 21.55 -0.03
N ILE A 75 -4.85 20.95 0.87
CA ILE A 75 -5.34 20.46 2.16
C ILE A 75 -5.95 21.58 2.98
N MET A 76 -5.28 22.72 3.08
CA MET A 76 -5.79 23.86 3.84
C MET A 76 -7.08 24.42 3.23
N SER A 77 -7.25 24.35 1.90
CA SER A 77 -8.52 24.68 1.25
C SER A 77 -9.64 23.71 1.65
N VAL A 78 -9.35 22.40 1.67
CA VAL A 78 -10.32 21.38 2.12
C VAL A 78 -10.71 21.59 3.58
N LEU A 79 -9.73 21.74 4.47
CA LEU A 79 -9.98 21.96 5.90
C LEU A 79 -10.80 23.24 6.15
N ARG A 80 -10.50 24.34 5.44
CA ARG A 80 -11.28 25.58 5.56
C ARG A 80 -12.68 25.46 4.98
N SER A 81 -12.88 24.61 3.97
CA SER A 81 -14.22 24.28 3.47
C SER A 81 -15.02 23.46 4.48
N MET A 82 -14.37 22.62 5.29
CA MET A 82 -15.03 21.76 6.29
C MET A 82 -15.33 22.50 7.60
N TYR A 83 -14.37 23.29 8.10
CA TYR A 83 -14.39 23.87 9.45
C TYR A 83 -14.39 25.40 9.47
N GLY A 84 -14.41 26.06 8.30
CA GLY A 84 -14.48 27.51 8.17
C GLY A 84 -13.11 28.19 7.96
N ARG A 85 -13.13 29.49 7.68
CA ARG A 85 -11.93 30.25 7.24
C ARG A 85 -10.86 30.40 8.31
N ASN A 86 -11.20 30.21 9.58
CA ASN A 86 -10.32 30.46 10.73
C ASN A 86 -9.45 29.26 11.12
N VAL A 87 -9.41 28.19 10.31
CA VAL A 87 -8.48 27.07 10.53
C VAL A 87 -7.04 27.60 10.47
N PRO A 88 -6.25 27.43 11.55
CA PRO A 88 -4.87 27.93 11.63
C PRO A 88 -3.97 27.16 10.65
N GLN A 89 -2.80 27.71 10.33
CA GLN A 89 -1.78 26.93 9.63
C GLN A 89 -1.26 25.81 10.55
N PRO A 90 -0.84 24.67 10.01
CA PRO A 90 -0.18 23.64 10.80
C PRO A 90 1.23 24.10 11.20
N ASP A 91 1.65 23.69 12.39
CA ASP A 91 3.02 23.86 12.88
C ASP A 91 3.97 22.90 12.16
N GLU A 92 3.48 21.69 11.85
CA GLU A 92 4.24 20.65 11.14
C GLU A 92 3.37 19.97 10.08
N PHE A 93 3.99 19.65 8.95
CA PHE A 93 3.37 19.00 7.80
C PHE A 93 4.33 17.95 7.24
N TYR A 94 3.89 16.69 7.18
CA TYR A 94 4.73 15.59 6.73
C TYR A 94 3.96 14.46 6.07
N TYR A 95 4.55 13.89 5.03
CA TYR A 95 4.12 12.63 4.44
C TYR A 95 5.27 11.94 3.70
N TYR A 96 5.23 10.62 3.67
CA TYR A 96 6.17 9.81 2.90
C TYR A 96 5.69 9.65 1.45
N ARG A 97 6.59 9.82 0.49
CA ARG A 97 6.34 9.60 -0.94
C ARG A 97 6.80 8.20 -1.33
N TRP A 98 5.91 7.21 -1.18
CA TRP A 98 6.23 5.80 -1.46
C TRP A 98 6.62 5.53 -2.92
N THR A 99 6.03 6.25 -3.88
CA THR A 99 6.27 6.04 -5.31
C THR A 99 7.61 6.59 -5.77
N GLU A 100 8.05 7.67 -5.14
CA GLU A 100 9.31 8.36 -5.46
C GLU A 100 10.52 7.69 -4.80
N ASP A 101 10.31 6.87 -3.77
CA ASP A 101 11.39 6.16 -3.12
C ASP A 101 11.87 4.97 -3.99
N PRO A 102 13.14 4.98 -4.45
CA PRO A 102 13.68 3.90 -5.27
C PRO A 102 13.71 2.53 -4.59
N PHE A 103 13.63 2.48 -3.26
CA PHE A 103 13.63 1.24 -2.47
C PHE A 103 12.23 0.62 -2.28
N HIS A 104 11.15 1.38 -2.51
CA HIS A 104 9.77 0.90 -2.32
C HIS A 104 8.92 0.95 -3.60
N ARG A 105 8.98 2.05 -4.36
CA ARG A 105 8.23 2.26 -5.63
C ARG A 105 6.72 2.00 -5.52
N GLY A 106 6.16 2.28 -4.34
CA GLY A 106 4.76 2.02 -3.99
C GLY A 106 4.61 1.58 -2.53
N SER A 107 3.38 1.51 -2.03
CA SER A 107 3.13 1.25 -0.62
C SER A 107 3.03 -0.24 -0.28
N TYR A 108 2.36 -1.02 -1.13
CA TYR A 108 2.15 -2.46 -0.89
C TYR A 108 1.73 -3.20 -2.17
N SER A 109 1.95 -4.51 -2.23
CA SER A 109 1.51 -5.32 -3.37
C SER A 109 -0.02 -5.43 -3.44
N ASN A 110 -0.53 -5.33 -4.66
CA ASN A 110 -1.93 -5.58 -4.98
C ASN A 110 -1.95 -6.36 -6.29
N TRP A 111 -2.82 -7.37 -6.38
CA TRP A 111 -2.92 -8.20 -7.57
C TRP A 111 -3.83 -7.51 -8.59
N PRO A 112 -3.30 -7.15 -9.78
CA PRO A 112 -4.14 -6.60 -10.82
C PRO A 112 -5.10 -7.67 -11.35
N ALA A 113 -6.16 -7.21 -12.02
CA ALA A 113 -7.05 -8.10 -12.73
C ALA A 113 -6.26 -8.98 -13.72
N GLY A 114 -6.59 -10.28 -13.74
CA GLY A 114 -5.96 -11.25 -14.63
C GLY A 114 -4.80 -12.05 -14.03
N VAL A 115 -4.34 -11.74 -12.81
CA VAL A 115 -3.37 -12.60 -12.11
C VAL A 115 -4.09 -13.78 -11.45
N SER A 116 -3.74 -14.99 -11.86
CA SER A 116 -4.23 -16.22 -11.24
C SER A 116 -3.43 -16.57 -9.98
N GLN A 117 -4.06 -17.36 -9.11
CA GLN A 117 -3.42 -17.91 -7.92
C GLN A 117 -2.15 -18.72 -8.25
N TYR A 118 -2.14 -19.43 -9.38
CA TYR A 118 -0.98 -20.18 -9.85
C TYR A 118 0.17 -19.24 -10.26
N GLN A 119 -0.12 -18.17 -11.00
CA GLN A 119 0.88 -17.16 -11.36
C GLN A 119 1.48 -16.49 -10.13
N HIS A 120 0.67 -16.20 -9.11
CA HIS A 120 1.17 -15.68 -7.84
C HIS A 120 2.11 -16.69 -7.15
N GLN A 121 1.73 -17.96 -7.06
CA GLN A 121 2.59 -18.98 -6.41
C GLN A 121 3.94 -19.11 -7.10
N ASN A 122 3.97 -18.97 -8.43
CA ASN A 122 5.20 -19.00 -9.20
C ASN A 122 6.16 -17.84 -8.84
N LEU A 123 5.67 -16.69 -8.36
CA LEU A 123 6.54 -15.59 -7.93
C LEU A 123 7.42 -15.95 -6.74
N GLN A 124 6.95 -16.83 -5.86
CA GLN A 124 7.71 -17.29 -4.69
C GLN A 124 8.67 -18.44 -5.02
N ALA A 125 8.52 -19.06 -6.20
CA ALA A 125 9.31 -20.23 -6.56
C ALA A 125 10.81 -19.91 -6.59
N PRO A 126 11.67 -20.68 -5.89
CA PRO A 126 13.10 -20.42 -5.88
C PRO A 126 13.72 -20.70 -7.24
N ILE A 127 14.71 -19.90 -7.61
CA ILE A 127 15.51 -20.06 -8.82
C ILE A 127 16.91 -20.47 -8.40
N GLN A 128 17.21 -21.77 -8.47
CA GLN A 128 18.47 -22.34 -8.01
C GLN A 128 18.77 -22.02 -6.53
N ARG A 129 19.68 -21.06 -6.27
CA ARG A 129 20.08 -20.60 -4.93
C ARG A 129 19.43 -19.26 -4.55
N LEU A 130 18.59 -18.71 -5.41
CA LEU A 130 17.83 -17.49 -5.16
C LEU A 130 16.45 -17.84 -4.62
N TYR A 131 16.11 -17.25 -3.48
CA TYR A 131 14.85 -17.44 -2.80
C TYR A 131 14.17 -16.08 -2.59
N PHE A 132 12.84 -16.08 -2.61
CA PHE A 132 12.03 -14.88 -2.47
C PHE A 132 11.19 -14.93 -1.19
N ALA A 133 11.10 -13.79 -0.51
CA ALA A 133 10.32 -13.59 0.70
C ALA A 133 9.90 -12.12 0.79
N GLY A 134 8.87 -11.84 1.59
CA GLY A 134 8.24 -10.52 1.66
C GLY A 134 6.74 -10.62 1.46
N GLU A 135 6.03 -9.53 1.77
CA GLU A 135 4.57 -9.50 1.74
C GLU A 135 4.02 -9.97 0.39
N ALA A 136 4.68 -9.58 -0.71
CA ALA A 136 4.20 -9.82 -2.07
C ALA A 136 4.20 -11.30 -2.47
N TYR A 137 4.82 -12.16 -1.65
CA TYR A 137 4.90 -13.59 -1.88
C TYR A 137 3.92 -14.40 -1.02
N SER A 138 3.10 -13.73 -0.20
CA SER A 138 2.07 -14.40 0.60
C SER A 138 0.71 -14.39 -0.11
N SER A 139 0.23 -15.54 -0.57
CA SER A 139 -1.09 -15.59 -1.22
C SER A 139 -2.26 -15.29 -0.28
N GLN A 140 -2.07 -15.45 1.02
CA GLN A 140 -3.10 -15.22 2.04
C GLN A 140 -3.06 -13.79 2.60
N TYR A 141 -1.86 -13.21 2.70
CA TYR A 141 -1.62 -11.97 3.44
C TYR A 141 -0.75 -10.97 2.68
N TYR A 142 -0.76 -11.01 1.34
CA TYR A 142 -0.13 -9.97 0.53
C TYR A 142 -0.69 -8.59 0.90
N GLY A 143 0.16 -7.59 0.85
CA GLY A 143 -0.10 -6.23 1.29
C GLY A 143 -0.07 -6.02 2.81
N PHE A 144 0.18 -7.07 3.60
CA PHE A 144 0.23 -6.97 5.07
C PHE A 144 1.55 -7.44 5.68
N LEU A 145 1.86 -6.91 6.87
CA LEU A 145 3.07 -7.22 7.63
C LEU A 145 3.20 -8.72 7.95
N GLN A 146 2.10 -9.38 8.35
CA GLN A 146 2.13 -10.81 8.66
C GLN A 146 2.48 -11.67 7.44
N GLY A 147 2.18 -11.20 6.22
CA GLY A 147 2.64 -11.85 4.98
C GLY A 147 4.16 -11.82 4.85
N ALA A 148 4.77 -10.66 5.10
CA ALA A 148 6.23 -10.53 5.11
C ALA A 148 6.88 -11.41 6.19
N TYR A 149 6.32 -11.40 7.40
CA TYR A 149 6.83 -12.18 8.52
C TYR A 149 6.79 -13.69 8.23
N THR A 150 5.63 -14.22 7.85
CA THR A 150 5.43 -15.65 7.62
C THR A 150 6.22 -16.16 6.41
N THR A 151 6.25 -15.42 5.31
CA THR A 151 7.06 -15.80 4.14
C THR A 151 8.56 -15.75 4.46
N GLY A 152 9.01 -14.79 5.26
CA GLY A 152 10.39 -14.71 5.74
C GLY A 152 10.80 -15.97 6.52
N GLN A 153 9.98 -16.39 7.50
CA GLN A 153 10.22 -17.61 8.26
C GLN A 153 10.24 -18.85 7.36
N ASN A 154 9.22 -19.03 6.53
CA ASN A 154 9.11 -20.20 5.65
C ASN A 154 10.27 -20.31 4.65
N THR A 155 10.67 -19.18 4.07
CA THR A 155 11.80 -19.12 3.14
C THR A 155 13.13 -19.40 3.84
N ALA A 156 13.34 -18.86 5.05
CA ALA A 156 14.52 -19.17 5.85
C ALA A 156 14.63 -20.67 6.17
N GLU A 157 13.53 -21.31 6.57
CA GLU A 157 13.52 -22.75 6.79
C GLU A 157 13.83 -23.56 5.52
N ALA A 158 13.32 -23.12 4.36
CA ALA A 158 13.61 -23.75 3.08
C ALA A 158 15.11 -23.69 2.76
N VAL A 159 15.73 -22.53 2.98
CA VAL A 159 17.19 -22.34 2.84
C VAL A 159 17.97 -23.23 3.81
N ILE A 160 17.58 -23.28 5.09
CA ILE A 160 18.24 -24.13 6.10
C ILE A 160 18.16 -25.62 5.72
N ARG A 161 16.98 -26.09 5.30
CA ARG A 161 16.82 -27.47 4.80
C ARG A 161 17.74 -27.75 3.64
N CYS A 162 17.91 -26.78 2.74
CA CYS A 162 18.78 -26.89 1.60
C CYS A 162 20.28 -26.93 1.95
N ILE A 163 20.74 -26.05 2.85
CA ILE A 163 22.11 -26.07 3.38
C ILE A 163 22.43 -27.41 4.04
N ARG A 164 21.46 -28.00 4.75
CA ARG A 164 21.58 -29.32 5.39
C ARG A 164 21.44 -30.50 4.40
N ARG A 165 21.53 -30.26 3.08
CA ARG A 165 21.40 -31.25 2.00
C ARG A 165 20.06 -32.00 1.97
N LYS A 166 18.98 -31.40 2.50
CA LYS A 166 17.61 -31.91 2.47
C LYS A 166 16.70 -31.09 1.54
N CYS A 167 17.25 -30.48 0.49
CA CYS A 167 16.44 -29.77 -0.51
C CYS A 167 15.46 -30.75 -1.20
N ARG A 168 14.23 -30.30 -1.42
CA ARG A 168 13.48 -30.78 -2.60
C ARG A 168 14.16 -30.18 -3.83
N ARG A 169 14.66 -31.00 -4.75
CA ARG A 169 15.02 -30.51 -6.08
C ARG A 169 13.74 -29.93 -6.68
N ALA A 170 13.78 -28.71 -7.19
CA ALA A 170 12.69 -28.21 -8.02
C ALA A 170 12.54 -29.22 -9.15
N SER A 171 11.41 -29.92 -9.21
CA SER A 171 11.08 -30.77 -10.35
C SER A 171 11.16 -29.85 -11.56
N ALA A 172 11.98 -30.22 -12.56
CA ALA A 172 11.98 -29.52 -13.83
C ALA A 172 10.52 -29.43 -14.27
N VAL A 173 10.01 -28.22 -14.45
CA VAL A 173 8.71 -28.03 -15.08
C VAL A 173 8.89 -28.58 -16.49
N ASN A 174 8.34 -29.78 -16.74
CA ASN A 174 8.25 -30.30 -18.10
C ASN A 174 7.42 -29.30 -18.88
N HIS A 175 8.07 -28.49 -19.71
CA HIS A 175 7.42 -27.80 -20.81
C HIS A 175 6.94 -28.88 -21.79
N GLN A 176 5.80 -29.52 -21.50
CA GLN A 176 5.05 -30.18 -22.54
C GLN A 176 4.52 -29.07 -23.45
N GLU A 177 4.99 -29.12 -24.69
CA GLU A 177 4.57 -28.26 -25.79
C GLU A 177 3.05 -28.14 -25.82
N TYR A 178 2.53 -26.94 -25.58
CA TYR A 178 1.16 -26.62 -25.93
C TYR A 178 1.08 -26.53 -27.46
N SER A 179 1.02 -27.68 -28.13
CA SER A 179 0.61 -27.73 -29.54
C SER A 179 -0.87 -27.35 -29.58
N CYS A 180 -1.17 -26.24 -30.26
CA CYS A 180 -2.52 -25.79 -30.51
C CYS A 180 -3.21 -26.78 -31.46
N SER A 181 -3.91 -27.79 -30.92
CA SER A 181 -4.74 -28.68 -31.72
C SER A 181 -6.01 -27.94 -32.14
N ARG A 182 -6.07 -27.58 -33.43
CA ARG A 182 -7.28 -27.14 -34.11
C ARG A 182 -8.36 -28.21 -33.94
N GLN A 183 -9.40 -27.91 -33.18
CA GLN A 183 -10.63 -28.70 -33.19
C GLN A 183 -11.29 -28.53 -34.56
N ASN A 184 -11.24 -29.59 -35.37
CA ASN A 184 -12.12 -29.76 -36.52
C ASN A 184 -13.56 -29.83 -36.01
N ARG A 185 -14.39 -28.86 -36.39
CA ARG A 185 -15.85 -28.99 -36.36
C ARG A 185 -16.24 -29.98 -37.45
N HIS A 186 -16.91 -31.05 -37.05
CA HIS A 186 -17.74 -31.83 -37.96
C HIS A 186 -19.21 -31.67 -37.55
N SER A 187 -19.98 -31.20 -38.56
CA SER A 187 -21.41 -31.41 -38.84
C SER A 187 -22.41 -31.39 -37.68
#